data_AF-A0A953Z823-F1
#
_entry.id   AF-A0A953Z823-F1
#
_cell.length_a   1.000
_cell.length_b   1.000
_cell.length_c   1.000
_cell.angle_alpha   90.00
_cell.angle_beta   90.00
_cell.angle_gamma   90.00
#
_symmetry.space_group_name_H-M   'P 1'
#
loop_
_entity.id
_entity.type
_entity.pdbx_description
1 polymer ?
#
loop_
_entity_poly.entity_id
_entity_poly.type
_entity_poly.pdbx_seq_one_letter_code
_entity_poly.pdbx_strand_id
1 'polypeptide(L)'
;SVELESVRAKGDRRFGIEIVERACRAPLFQIAENSGVDASVIVDEAFEHKKTEGFNALTGEWVDMFEAGIIDPAKVVRTALQNAASIAGLMLTTDTLVTSLDDDASPVEGAIS
;
A
#
# COMPACT_ATOMS: atom_id res chain seq x y z
N SER A 1 4.20 11.91 -10.39
CA SER A 1 3.63 10.67 -10.98
C SER A 1 4.54 9.48 -10.73
N VAL A 2 3.98 8.39 -10.18
CA VAL A 2 4.62 7.07 -10.25
C VAL A 2 4.56 6.64 -11.72
N GLU A 3 5.69 6.29 -12.34
CA GLU A 3 5.78 6.07 -13.80
C GLU A 3 5.13 4.75 -14.28
N LEU A 4 3.99 4.37 -13.70
CA LEU A 4 3.20 3.19 -14.07
C LEU A 4 2.47 3.36 -15.41
N GLU A 5 2.23 4.60 -15.85
CA GLU A 5 1.64 4.92 -17.17
C GLU A 5 2.48 4.43 -18.35
N SER A 6 3.79 4.23 -18.13
CA SER A 6 4.71 3.68 -19.14
C SER A 6 4.47 2.19 -19.42
N VAL A 7 3.77 1.48 -18.53
CA VAL A 7 3.46 0.07 -18.66
C VAL A 7 2.27 -0.12 -19.60
N ARG A 8 2.55 -0.51 -20.85
CA ARG A 8 1.51 -0.77 -21.86
C ARG A 8 0.69 -2.02 -21.50
N ALA A 9 -0.51 -1.82 -20.98
CA ALA A 9 -1.48 -2.87 -20.69
C ALA A 9 -2.88 -2.53 -21.22
N LYS A 10 -3.72 -3.55 -21.42
CA LYS A 10 -5.12 -3.43 -21.90
C LYS A 10 -6.02 -4.37 -21.11
N GLY A 11 -7.32 -4.07 -21.06
CA GLY A 11 -8.32 -4.88 -20.36
C GLY A 11 -7.98 -5.07 -18.88
N ASP A 12 -8.19 -6.28 -18.36
CA ASP A 12 -8.01 -6.61 -16.94
C ASP A 12 -6.61 -6.30 -16.41
N ARG A 13 -5.57 -6.38 -17.26
CA ARG A 13 -4.20 -6.01 -16.85
C ARG A 13 -4.07 -4.52 -16.56
N ARG A 14 -4.79 -3.66 -17.29
CA ARG A 14 -4.82 -2.22 -17.03
C ARG A 14 -5.51 -1.94 -15.70
N PHE A 15 -6.63 -2.62 -15.44
CA PHE A 15 -7.33 -2.52 -14.16
C PHE A 15 -6.44 -2.98 -12.99
N GLY A 16 -5.67 -4.06 -13.16
CA GLY A 16 -4.68 -4.49 -12.16
C GLY A 16 -3.60 -3.44 -11.85
N ILE A 17 -3.12 -2.71 -12.87
CA ILE A 17 -2.16 -1.60 -12.66
C ILE A 17 -2.79 -0.49 -11.82
N GLU A 18 -4.05 -0.12 -12.11
CA GLU A 18 -4.77 0.92 -11.37
C GLU A 18 -4.99 0.53 -9.89
N ILE A 19 -5.23 -0.75 -9.61
CA ILE A 19 -5.30 -1.27 -8.23
C ILE A 19 -3.96 -1.08 -7.51
N VAL A 20 -2.85 -1.44 -8.14
CA VAL A 20 -1.51 -1.30 -7.55
C VAL A 20 -1.15 0.17 -7.34
N GLU A 21 -1.45 1.04 -8.31
CA GLU A 21 -1.24 2.48 -8.18
C GLU A 21 -1.98 3.06 -6.98
N ARG A 22 -3.26 2.67 -6.80
CA ARG A 22 -4.05 3.11 -5.65
C ARG A 22 -3.49 2.57 -4.33
N ALA A 23 -3.07 1.30 -4.31
CA ALA A 23 -2.50 0.68 -3.12
C ALA A 23 -1.19 1.35 -2.66
N CYS A 24 -0.37 1.85 -3.59
CA CYS A 24 0.86 2.59 -3.28
C CYS A 24 0.63 3.90 -2.51
N ARG A 25 -0.60 4.44 -2.47
CA ARG A 25 -0.94 5.62 -1.66
C ARG A 25 -1.17 5.30 -0.18
N ALA A 26 -1.52 4.05 0.13
CA ALA A 26 -1.90 3.63 1.47
C ALA A 26 -0.79 3.84 2.53
N PRO A 27 0.52 3.61 2.25
CA PRO A 27 1.56 3.85 3.24
C PRO A 27 1.64 5.32 3.68
N LEU A 28 1.60 6.26 2.73
CA LEU A 28 1.64 7.70 3.04
C LEU A 28 0.36 8.12 3.78
N PHE A 29 -0.80 7.61 3.35
CA PHE A 29 -2.07 7.85 4.03
C PHE A 29 -2.00 7.43 5.49
N GLN A 30 -1.51 6.22 5.77
CA GLN A 30 -1.40 5.69 7.13
C GLN A 30 -0.43 6.50 7.98
N ILE A 31 0.70 6.94 7.40
CA ILE A 31 1.66 7.80 8.10
C ILE A 31 1.01 9.13 8.48
N ALA A 32 0.31 9.78 7.54
CA ALA A 32 -0.36 11.05 7.77
C ALA A 32 -1.50 10.93 8.81
N GLU A 33 -2.31 9.87 8.71
CA GLU A 33 -3.37 9.57 9.68
C GLU A 33 -2.80 9.38 11.09
N ASN A 34 -1.72 8.61 11.21
CA ASN A 34 -1.04 8.38 12.49
C ASN A 34 -0.43 9.67 13.08
N SER A 35 -0.10 10.66 12.24
CA SER A 35 0.37 11.98 12.64
C SER A 35 -0.75 12.96 12.99
N GLY A 36 -2.03 12.55 12.88
CA GLY A 36 -3.18 13.35 13.29
C GLY A 36 -3.55 14.48 12.31
N VAL A 37 -3.05 14.44 11.08
CA VAL A 37 -3.41 15.38 10.00
C VAL A 37 -4.41 14.73 9.03
N ASP A 38 -5.05 15.54 8.19
CA ASP A 38 -5.95 15.02 7.16
C ASP A 38 -5.15 14.28 6.08
N ALA A 39 -5.14 12.95 6.17
CA ALA A 39 -4.38 12.10 5.28
C ALA A 39 -4.78 12.21 3.80
N SER A 40 -6.04 12.58 3.51
CA SER A 40 -6.50 12.75 2.13
C SER A 40 -5.83 13.95 1.47
N VAL A 41 -5.72 15.07 2.20
CA VAL A 41 -5.05 16.29 1.74
C VAL A 41 -3.57 16.03 1.50
N ILE A 42 -2.88 15.36 2.44
CA ILE A 42 -1.44 15.06 2.32
C ILE A 42 -1.13 14.17 1.12
N VAL A 43 -1.95 13.13 0.89
CA VAL A 43 -1.74 12.20 -0.24
C VAL A 43 -1.98 12.88 -1.59
N ASP A 44 -2.94 13.80 -1.68
CA ASP A 44 -3.21 14.53 -2.91
C ASP A 44 -2.13 15.58 -3.19
N GLU A 45 -1.70 16.33 -2.17
CA GLU A 45 -0.61 17.32 -2.26
C GLU A 45 0.73 16.67 -2.65
N ALA A 46 0.97 15.41 -2.26
CA ALA A 46 2.19 14.67 -2.59
C ALA A 46 2.55 14.64 -4.08
N PHE A 47 1.56 14.75 -4.98
CA PHE A 47 1.78 14.74 -6.42
C PHE A 47 2.23 16.09 -6.99
N GLU A 48 2.09 17.17 -6.21
CA GLU A 48 2.49 18.53 -6.57
C GLU A 48 3.97 18.81 -6.21
N HIS A 49 4.54 18.00 -5.32
CA HIS A 49 5.92 18.12 -4.86
C HIS A 49 6.95 17.43 -5.77
N LYS A 50 8.22 17.82 -5.59
CA LYS A 50 9.34 17.18 -6.30
C LYS A 50 9.53 15.73 -5.82
N LYS A 51 10.13 14.89 -6.67
CA LYS A 51 10.42 13.48 -6.34
C LYS A 51 11.29 13.30 -5.08
N THR A 52 12.09 14.30 -4.69
CA THR A 52 12.94 14.24 -3.48
C THR A 52 12.26 14.84 -2.24
N GLU A 53 11.17 15.57 -2.42
CA GLU A 53 10.40 16.17 -1.34
C GLU A 53 9.35 15.17 -0.82
N GLY A 54 9.18 15.13 0.49
CA GLY A 54 8.23 14.25 1.16
C GLY A 54 7.72 14.85 2.46
N PHE A 55 6.63 14.30 2.96
CA PHE A 55 5.98 14.77 4.17
C PHE A 55 6.70 14.27 5.42
N ASN A 56 7.26 15.19 6.21
CA ASN A 56 7.83 14.88 7.51
C ASN A 56 6.71 14.79 8.55
N ALA A 57 6.34 13.56 8.88
CA ALA A 57 5.25 13.26 9.80
C ALA A 57 5.47 13.73 11.25
N LEU A 58 6.70 14.07 11.63
CA LEU A 58 7.04 14.59 12.97
C LEU A 58 6.80 16.10 13.07
N THR A 59 7.09 16.86 12.01
CA THR A 59 6.98 18.33 12.00
C THR A 59 5.75 18.84 11.25
N GLY A 60 5.18 18.03 10.37
CA GLY A 60 4.07 18.41 9.49
C GLY A 60 4.49 19.19 8.24
N GLU A 61 5.78 19.17 7.88
CA GLU A 61 6.33 19.98 6.79
C GLU A 61 6.78 19.12 5.61
N TRP A 62 6.69 19.68 4.39
CA TRP A 62 7.30 19.11 3.20
C TRP A 62 8.78 19.46 3.17
N VAL A 63 9.65 18.44 3.16
CA VAL A 63 11.10 18.60 3.24
C VAL A 63 11.79 17.77 2.17
N ASP A 64 13.01 18.14 1.79
CA ASP A 64 13.87 17.22 1.06
C ASP A 64 14.22 16.04 1.99
N MET A 65 13.75 14.85 1.64
CA MET A 65 13.84 13.66 2.50
C MET A 65 15.28 13.19 2.68
N PHE A 66 16.15 13.46 1.69
CA PHE A 66 17.56 13.12 1.76
C PHE A 66 18.30 14.05 2.71
N GLU A 67 18.09 15.36 2.59
CA GLU A 67 18.70 16.36 3.50
C GLU A 67 18.19 16.21 4.93
N ALA A 68 16.91 15.89 5.11
CA ALA A 68 16.30 15.62 6.42
C ALA A 68 16.74 14.27 7.05
N GLY A 69 17.44 13.41 6.29
CA GLY A 69 17.90 12.10 6.75
C GLY A 69 16.78 11.05 6.88
N ILE A 70 15.61 11.30 6.29
CA ILE A 70 14.45 10.39 6.29
C ILE A 70 14.55 9.50 5.05
N ILE A 71 15.35 8.44 5.14
CA ILE A 71 15.74 7.62 3.98
C ILE A 71 15.24 6.18 4.13
N ASP A 72 14.48 5.73 3.14
CA ASP A 72 14.11 4.32 2.99
C ASP A 72 15.04 3.59 2.01
N PRO A 73 15.73 2.52 2.43
CA PRO A 73 16.56 1.74 1.52
C PRO A 73 15.73 1.11 0.40
N ALA A 74 16.16 1.28 -0.86
CA ALA A 74 15.45 0.76 -2.03
C ALA A 74 15.16 -0.75 -1.97
N LYS A 75 16.04 -1.54 -1.31
CA LYS A 75 15.81 -2.97 -1.10
C LYS A 75 14.58 -3.23 -0.22
N VAL A 76 14.40 -2.45 0.83
CA VAL A 76 13.30 -2.61 1.80
C VAL A 76 11.97 -2.33 1.11
N VAL A 77 11.85 -1.17 0.44
CA VAL A 77 10.61 -0.79 -0.26
C VAL A 77 10.25 -1.79 -1.35
N ARG A 78 11.23 -2.23 -2.15
CA ARG A 78 11.02 -3.22 -3.21
C ARG A 78 10.55 -4.56 -2.64
N THR A 79 11.24 -5.07 -1.63
CA THR A 79 10.89 -6.36 -1.02
C THR A 79 9.52 -6.31 -0.34
N ALA A 80 9.19 -5.20 0.33
CA ALA A 80 7.86 -5.00 0.92
C ALA A 80 6.75 -5.10 -0.13
N LEU A 81 6.89 -4.36 -1.24
CA LEU A 81 5.89 -4.37 -2.31
C LEU A 81 5.77 -5.75 -2.97
N GLN A 82 6.89 -6.42 -3.24
CA GLN A 82 6.90 -7.75 -3.84
C GLN A 82 6.24 -8.80 -2.94
N ASN A 83 6.53 -8.77 -1.64
CA ASN A 83 5.92 -9.68 -0.68
C ASN A 83 4.41 -9.43 -0.56
N ALA A 84 3.99 -8.16 -0.48
CA ALA A 84 2.59 -7.78 -0.43
C ALA A 84 1.83 -8.26 -1.69
N ALA A 85 2.40 -8.03 -2.88
CA ALA A 85 1.81 -8.50 -4.14
C ALA A 85 1.72 -10.03 -4.21
N SER A 86 2.72 -10.74 -3.69
CA SER A 86 2.73 -12.21 -3.63
C SER A 86 1.58 -12.76 -2.77
N ILE A 87 1.42 -12.23 -1.55
CA ILE A 87 0.33 -12.63 -0.65
C ILE A 87 -1.04 -12.24 -1.22
N ALA A 88 -1.18 -11.02 -1.76
CA ALA A 88 -2.42 -10.59 -2.39
C ALA A 88 -2.81 -11.49 -3.57
N GLY A 89 -1.84 -11.88 -4.41
CA GLY A 89 -2.04 -12.81 -5.51
C GLY A 89 -2.53 -14.18 -5.03
N LEU A 90 -1.86 -14.74 -4.01
CA LEU A 90 -2.28 -16.00 -3.39
C LEU A 90 -3.72 -15.92 -2.88
N MET A 91 -4.06 -14.87 -2.13
CA MET A 91 -5.39 -14.69 -1.55
C MET A 91 -6.48 -14.54 -2.63
N LEU A 92 -6.23 -13.76 -3.68
CA LEU A 92 -7.20 -13.53 -4.76
C LEU A 92 -7.49 -14.78 -5.60
N THR A 93 -6.56 -15.73 -5.64
CA THR A 93 -6.73 -17.01 -6.35
C THR A 93 -7.12 -18.17 -5.43
N THR A 94 -7.36 -17.91 -4.15
CA THR A 94 -7.75 -18.94 -3.17
C THR A 94 -9.27 -18.99 -3.05
N ASP A 95 -9.89 -20.07 -3.55
CA ASP A 95 -11.34 -20.26 -3.49
C ASP A 95 -11.84 -20.82 -2.15
N THR A 96 -10.99 -21.52 -1.39
CA THR A 96 -11.40 -22.21 -0.17
C THR A 96 -10.30 -22.22 0.88
N LEU A 97 -10.67 -21.88 2.10
CA LEU A 97 -9.82 -21.95 3.29
C LEU A 97 -10.36 -23.04 4.20
N VAL A 98 -9.49 -23.96 4.62
CA VAL A 98 -9.83 -25.04 5.56
C VAL A 98 -9.15 -24.74 6.89
N THR A 99 -9.92 -24.76 7.97
CA THR A 99 -9.42 -24.60 9.34
C THR A 99 -9.94 -25.74 10.22
N SER A 100 -9.18 -26.09 11.25
CA SER A 100 -9.70 -26.93 12.34
C SER A 100 -10.56 -26.07 13.27
N LEU A 101 -11.67 -26.63 13.76
CA LEU A 101 -12.37 -26.08 14.91
C LEU A 101 -11.67 -26.53 16.19
N ASP A 102 -11.40 -25.60 17.09
CA ASP A 102 -11.09 -25.95 18.48
C ASP A 102 -12.37 -26.49 19.15
N ASP A 103 -12.22 -27.42 20.10
CA ASP A 103 -13.34 -28.19 20.70
C ASP A 103 -14.44 -27.30 21.33
N ASP A 104 -14.10 -26.08 21.75
CA ASP A 104 -15.01 -25.12 22.38
C ASP A 104 -15.49 -24.00 21.42
N ALA A 105 -15.07 -24.01 20.16
CA ALA A 105 -15.42 -22.98 19.19
C ALA A 105 -16.74 -23.29 18.47
N SER A 106 -17.62 -22.30 18.36
CA SER A 106 -18.84 -22.42 17.55
C SER A 106 -18.48 -22.35 16.06
N PRO A 107 -19.13 -23.15 15.17
CA PRO A 107 -18.91 -23.06 13.74
C PRO A 107 -19.16 -21.64 13.23
N VAL A 108 -18.25 -21.15 12.39
CA VAL A 108 -18.40 -19.84 11.74
C VAL A 108 -19.48 -19.92 10.66
N GLU A 109 -20.31 -18.88 10.54
CA GLU A 109 -21.38 -18.82 9.55
C GLU A 109 -20.80 -18.96 8.12
N GLY A 110 -21.27 -19.97 7.38
CA GLY A 110 -20.76 -20.32 6.04
C GLY A 110 -19.80 -21.51 5.98
N ALA A 111 -19.47 -22.14 7.11
CA ALA A 111 -18.73 -23.40 7.12
C ALA A 111 -19.58 -24.55 6.54
N ILE A 112 -19.09 -25.18 5.47
CA ILE A 112 -19.61 -26.45 4.96
C ILE A 112 -18.85 -27.60 5.62
N SER A 113 -19.61 -28.55 6.18
CA SER A 113 -19.11 -29.73 6.90
C SER A 113 -18.51 -30.78 5.98
#